data_AF-A0AAU0ZLM0-F1
#
_entry.id   AF-A0AAU0ZLM0-F1
#
_cell.length_a   1.000
_cell.length_b   1.000
_cell.length_c   1.000
_cell.angle_alpha   90.00
_cell.angle_beta   90.00
_cell.angle_gamma   90.00
#
_symmetry.space_group_name_H-M   'P 1'
#
loop_
_entity.id
_entity.type
_entity.pdbx_description
1 polymer ?
#
loop_
_entity_poly.entity_id
_entity_poly.type
_entity_poly.pdbx_seq_one_letter_code
_entity_poly.pdbx_strand_id
1 'polypeptide(L)'
;MSELALDTSDGRIIDLRREPDAATRLPRGKAGSRYRCCACGKALIFSGPATPQSGFTPRFRHDGTAPGADRCGAPAAHQADVQTDLTVILDLRDRLVHALPGASVDMQIDAHLAGQRWDLPPAIVIRRDDQVLVVERPRRPLTKATAEARRQHVRTAYGDQTAHWWFFDRDDAQQYVSAGTVRVRPHGKPDTHHKVRPTAVQRQLVQTGGAVCWITADTVLIPYGGHPGTYPALEGEDWSGEMTSWAKDWKISHPHPADGAAWWGLIPLPLLAFGQQTGFRPAPAFALMTALEKAQHGREAHRRRLARQHAQPPAGAEQSPAPIEPPGEAPAAQTPPPAPTPTPVAPEEQRLVPPRPSLPPPAPLPRVRPQRRRFTWRRLLPRRRRA
;
A
#
# COMPACT_ATOMS: atom_id res chain seq x y z
N MET A 1 -32.65 10.32 0.09
CA MET A 1 -31.66 11.27 0.66
C MET A 1 -32.11 11.93 1.97
N SER A 2 -33.16 11.47 2.66
CA SER A 2 -33.61 12.11 3.92
C SER A 2 -32.72 11.81 5.13
N GLU A 3 -31.70 10.97 5.00
CA GLU A 3 -30.82 10.58 6.12
C GLU A 3 -29.43 11.19 6.01
N LEU A 4 -29.14 11.89 4.91
CA LEU A 4 -27.84 12.50 4.65
C LEU A 4 -27.97 14.02 4.61
N ALA A 5 -27.03 14.70 5.25
CA ALA A 5 -26.88 16.15 5.13
C ALA A 5 -25.41 16.55 5.23
N LEU A 6 -25.08 17.66 4.58
CA LEU A 6 -23.83 18.38 4.83
C LEU A 6 -24.04 19.33 6.01
N ASP A 7 -23.19 19.22 7.01
CA ASP A 7 -23.08 20.16 8.12
C ASP A 7 -22.13 21.30 7.72
N THR A 8 -22.64 22.52 7.64
CA THR A 8 -21.84 23.68 7.22
C THR A 8 -20.91 24.20 8.30
N SER A 9 -21.03 23.73 9.55
CA SER A 9 -20.15 24.18 10.63
C SER A 9 -18.74 23.62 10.52
N ASP A 10 -18.60 22.39 10.01
CA ASP A 10 -17.34 21.66 9.94
C ASP A 10 -17.13 20.90 8.61
N GLY A 11 -18.07 20.99 7.67
CA GLY A 11 -18.01 20.30 6.37
C GLY A 11 -18.30 18.80 6.45
N ARG A 12 -18.78 18.29 7.60
CA ARG A 12 -19.06 16.86 7.77
C ARG A 12 -20.31 16.44 7.00
N ILE A 13 -20.25 15.29 6.34
CA ILE A 13 -21.44 14.59 5.86
C ILE A 13 -21.97 13.71 6.98
N ILE A 14 -23.17 14.04 7.47
CA ILE A 14 -23.88 13.29 8.50
C ILE A 14 -24.71 12.20 7.83
N ASP A 15 -24.58 10.95 8.30
CA ASP A 15 -25.46 9.84 7.94
C ASP A 15 -26.21 9.32 9.17
N LEU A 16 -27.51 9.64 9.26
CA LEU A 16 -28.36 9.25 10.39
C LEU A 16 -28.52 7.73 10.53
N ARG A 17 -28.29 6.94 9.48
CA ARG A 17 -28.33 5.46 9.58
C ARG A 17 -27.11 4.88 10.29
N ARG A 18 -25.97 5.58 10.19
CA ARG A 18 -24.67 5.12 10.69
C ARG A 18 -24.21 5.88 11.92
N GLU A 19 -24.93 6.94 12.29
CA GLU A 19 -24.69 7.74 13.48
C GLU A 19 -25.96 7.77 14.35
N PRO A 20 -26.27 6.70 15.09
CA PRO A 20 -27.50 6.64 15.90
C PRO A 20 -27.56 7.76 16.96
N ASP A 21 -26.40 8.14 17.51
CA ASP A 21 -26.29 9.23 18.49
C ASP A 21 -26.37 10.63 17.87
N ALA A 22 -26.37 10.76 16.54
CA ALA A 22 -26.59 12.05 15.90
C ALA A 22 -27.97 12.59 16.24
N ALA A 23 -28.96 11.69 16.43
CA ALA A 23 -30.33 12.07 16.73
C ALA A 23 -30.49 12.87 18.03
N THR A 24 -29.61 12.66 19.01
CA THR A 24 -29.65 13.29 20.33
C THR A 24 -28.73 14.50 20.45
N ARG A 25 -27.68 14.60 19.62
CA ARG A 25 -26.70 15.70 19.65
C ARG A 25 -27.01 16.85 18.68
N LEU A 26 -27.67 16.57 17.57
CA LEU A 26 -27.85 17.56 16.51
C LEU A 26 -28.93 18.60 16.87
N PRO A 27 -28.65 19.91 16.72
CA PRO A 27 -29.67 20.95 16.82
C PRO A 27 -30.88 20.65 15.93
N ARG A 28 -32.07 20.66 16.51
CA ARG A 28 -33.34 20.37 15.82
C ARG A 28 -33.83 21.57 15.00
N GLY A 29 -34.76 21.31 14.09
CA GLY A 29 -35.41 22.34 13.29
C GLY A 29 -34.48 22.89 12.20
N LYS A 30 -34.63 24.18 11.87
CA LYS A 30 -33.84 24.85 10.83
C LYS A 30 -32.36 25.02 11.21
N ALA A 31 -32.02 25.00 12.51
CA ALA A 31 -30.66 25.10 13.02
C ALA A 31 -29.82 26.21 12.34
N GLY A 32 -30.40 27.38 12.09
CA GLY A 32 -29.69 28.48 11.40
C GLY A 32 -29.22 28.16 9.97
N SER A 33 -29.87 27.23 9.27
CA SER A 33 -29.45 26.72 7.95
C SER A 33 -28.12 25.93 7.96
N ARG A 34 -27.75 25.39 9.12
CA ARG A 34 -26.54 24.55 9.32
C ARG A 34 -26.52 23.31 8.43
N TYR A 35 -27.66 22.68 8.21
CA TYR A 35 -27.73 21.47 7.40
C TYR A 35 -28.10 21.82 5.97
N ARG A 36 -27.35 21.29 5.01
CA ARG A 36 -27.61 21.48 3.58
C ARG A 36 -27.77 20.16 2.84
N CYS A 37 -28.63 20.17 1.83
CA CYS A 37 -28.74 19.06 0.90
C CYS A 37 -27.48 18.95 0.07
N CYS A 38 -26.85 17.78 0.06
CA CYS A 38 -25.65 17.53 -0.76
C CYS A 38 -25.88 17.79 -2.25
N ALA A 39 -27.10 17.51 -2.74
CA ALA A 39 -27.43 17.60 -4.16
C ALA A 39 -27.99 18.95 -4.62
N CYS A 40 -28.72 19.71 -3.79
CA CYS A 40 -29.26 21.01 -4.22
C CYS A 40 -28.77 22.20 -3.40
N GLY A 41 -27.98 21.98 -2.35
CA GLY A 41 -27.38 23.03 -1.52
C GLY A 41 -28.36 23.79 -0.63
N LYS A 42 -29.68 23.55 -0.79
CA LYS A 42 -30.72 24.18 0.02
C LYS A 42 -30.65 23.73 1.47
N ALA A 43 -31.05 24.63 2.37
CA ALA A 43 -31.14 24.36 3.79
C ALA A 43 -32.12 23.23 4.09
N LEU A 44 -31.76 22.39 5.05
CA LEU A 44 -32.54 21.26 5.53
C LEU A 44 -32.97 21.50 6.98
N ILE A 45 -34.12 20.95 7.31
CA ILE A 45 -34.68 20.90 8.66
C ILE A 45 -34.36 19.52 9.22
N PHE A 46 -33.68 19.49 10.37
CA PHE A 46 -33.49 18.26 11.12
C PHE A 46 -34.72 17.97 11.98
N SER A 47 -35.40 16.88 11.68
CA SER A 47 -36.53 16.36 12.45
C SER A 47 -36.08 15.09 13.19
N GLY A 48 -35.53 15.27 14.39
CA GLY A 48 -35.14 14.18 15.30
C GLY A 48 -36.13 13.98 16.46
N PRO A 49 -36.05 12.84 17.18
CA PRO A 49 -36.85 12.59 18.38
C PRO A 49 -36.59 13.68 19.45
N ALA A 50 -37.64 14.10 20.15
CA ALA A 50 -37.50 15.06 21.25
C ALA A 50 -36.93 14.42 22.52
N THR A 51 -37.17 13.12 22.69
CA THR A 51 -36.75 12.31 23.82
C THR A 51 -36.27 10.93 23.32
N PRO A 52 -35.37 10.24 24.04
CA PRO A 52 -34.86 8.92 23.65
C PRO A 52 -35.96 7.85 23.46
N GLN A 53 -37.13 8.01 24.10
CA GLN A 53 -38.26 7.07 23.99
C GLN A 53 -39.25 7.40 22.86
N SER A 54 -39.05 8.50 22.12
CA SER A 54 -39.99 8.87 21.04
C SER A 54 -39.83 7.92 19.86
N GLY A 55 -40.92 7.33 19.37
CA GLY A 55 -40.95 6.46 18.17
C GLY A 55 -40.70 7.19 16.84
N PHE A 56 -40.22 8.43 16.87
CA PHE A 56 -39.98 9.24 15.68
C PHE A 56 -38.62 8.95 15.05
N THR A 57 -38.62 8.50 13.79
CA THR A 57 -37.38 8.26 13.03
C THR A 57 -36.70 9.59 12.67
N PRO A 58 -35.44 9.81 13.08
CA PRO A 58 -34.71 11.02 12.75
C PRO A 58 -34.51 11.15 11.23
N ARG A 59 -34.76 12.35 10.69
CA ARG A 59 -34.56 12.64 9.26
C ARG A 59 -34.27 14.11 8.99
N PHE A 60 -33.53 14.37 7.93
CA PHE A 60 -33.43 15.67 7.28
C PHE A 60 -34.50 15.80 6.19
N ARG A 61 -35.12 16.99 6.11
CA ARG A 61 -36.13 17.31 5.09
C ARG A 61 -35.99 18.73 4.60
N HIS A 62 -36.43 18.99 3.37
CA HIS A 62 -36.54 20.36 2.87
C HIS A 62 -37.71 21.09 3.55
N ASP A 63 -37.67 22.42 3.50
CA ASP A 63 -38.75 23.25 4.02
C ASP A 63 -40.00 23.12 3.13
N GLY A 64 -41.02 22.42 3.62
CA GLY A 64 -42.25 22.12 2.88
C GLY A 64 -43.29 23.24 2.91
N THR A 65 -42.89 24.49 3.17
CA THR A 65 -43.79 25.64 3.29
C THR A 65 -44.42 26.08 1.97
N ALA A 66 -43.87 25.65 0.83
CA ALA A 66 -44.43 25.88 -0.50
C ALA A 66 -44.64 24.55 -1.25
N PRO A 67 -45.63 24.45 -2.17
CA PRO A 67 -45.86 23.25 -2.96
C PRO A 67 -44.59 22.79 -3.70
N GLY A 68 -44.19 21.52 -3.50
CA GLY A 68 -42.99 20.94 -4.09
C GLY A 68 -41.66 21.32 -3.42
N ALA A 69 -41.66 22.20 -2.42
CA ALA A 69 -40.47 22.59 -1.67
C ALA A 69 -40.01 21.54 -0.65
N ASP A 70 -40.81 20.49 -0.40
CA ASP A 70 -40.48 19.34 0.44
C ASP A 70 -39.49 18.36 -0.21
N ARG A 71 -39.24 18.51 -1.53
CA ARG A 71 -38.38 17.64 -2.33
C ARG A 71 -37.06 18.31 -2.72
N CYS A 72 -36.07 17.48 -3.05
CA CYS A 72 -34.82 17.97 -3.63
C CYS A 72 -35.09 18.57 -5.01
N GLY A 73 -34.74 19.85 -5.20
CA GLY A 73 -34.93 20.57 -6.45
C GLY A 73 -33.83 20.36 -7.49
N ALA A 74 -32.81 19.55 -7.20
CA ALA A 74 -31.74 19.27 -8.15
C ALA A 74 -32.24 18.38 -9.32
N PRO A 75 -31.68 18.51 -10.53
CA PRO A 75 -31.97 17.59 -11.63
C PRO A 75 -31.70 16.12 -11.24
N ALA A 76 -32.53 15.19 -11.72
CA ALA A 76 -32.42 13.77 -11.36
C ALA A 76 -31.03 13.18 -11.67
N ALA A 77 -30.43 13.54 -12.79
CA ALA A 77 -29.08 13.12 -13.16
C ALA A 77 -28.02 13.60 -12.16
N HIS A 78 -28.16 14.84 -11.64
CA HIS A 78 -27.24 15.37 -10.63
C HIS A 78 -27.45 14.69 -9.28
N GLN A 79 -28.70 14.42 -8.88
CA GLN A 79 -28.99 13.65 -7.67
C GLN A 79 -28.39 12.24 -7.74
N ALA A 80 -28.48 11.58 -8.90
CA ALA A 80 -27.88 10.27 -9.11
C ALA A 80 -26.35 10.31 -9.03
N ASP A 81 -25.71 11.32 -9.64
CA ASP A 81 -24.26 11.52 -9.61
C ASP A 81 -23.74 11.68 -8.17
N VAL A 82 -24.40 12.54 -7.37
CA VAL A 82 -24.11 12.76 -5.95
C VAL A 82 -24.35 11.50 -5.12
N GLN A 83 -25.44 10.78 -5.39
CA GLN A 83 -25.75 9.53 -4.70
C GLN A 83 -24.69 8.45 -4.98
N THR A 84 -24.21 8.34 -6.23
CA THR A 84 -23.13 7.42 -6.59
C THR A 84 -21.84 7.77 -5.85
N ASP A 85 -21.44 9.05 -5.84
CA ASP A 85 -20.25 9.50 -5.11
C ASP A 85 -20.38 9.17 -3.61
N LEU A 86 -21.52 9.45 -2.99
CA LEU A 86 -21.75 9.15 -1.58
C LEU A 86 -21.76 7.65 -1.27
N THR A 87 -22.41 6.82 -2.09
CA THR A 87 -22.43 5.36 -1.89
C THR A 87 -21.01 4.79 -1.88
N VAL A 88 -20.20 5.18 -2.86
CA VAL A 88 -18.82 4.70 -3.01
C VAL A 88 -17.93 5.08 -1.81
N ILE A 89 -18.10 6.30 -1.29
CA ILE A 89 -17.35 6.79 -0.12
C ILE A 89 -17.88 6.16 1.18
N LEU A 90 -19.21 6.02 1.34
CA LEU A 90 -19.83 5.35 2.48
C LEU A 90 -19.35 3.90 2.61
N ASP A 91 -19.32 3.14 1.51
CA ASP A 91 -18.84 1.76 1.52
C ASP A 91 -17.34 1.68 1.89
N LEU A 92 -16.53 2.65 1.48
CA LEU A 92 -15.13 2.74 1.91
C LEU A 92 -15.04 3.09 3.40
N ARG A 93 -15.82 4.05 3.88
CA ARG A 93 -15.88 4.43 5.29
C ARG A 93 -16.23 3.24 6.17
N ASP A 94 -17.26 2.47 5.82
CA ASP A 94 -17.70 1.33 6.63
C ASP A 94 -16.58 0.27 6.77
N ARG A 95 -15.85 0.00 5.68
CA ARG A 95 -14.68 -0.88 5.70
C ARG A 95 -13.53 -0.31 6.53
N LEU A 96 -13.29 1.00 6.48
CA LEU A 96 -12.25 1.67 7.28
C LEU A 96 -12.60 1.69 8.77
N VAL A 97 -13.86 1.96 9.14
CA VAL A 97 -14.35 1.86 10.53
C VAL A 97 -14.09 0.47 11.09
N HIS A 98 -14.33 -0.57 10.30
CA HIS A 98 -14.05 -1.93 10.71
C HIS A 98 -12.54 -2.24 10.82
N ALA A 99 -11.73 -1.68 9.92
CA ALA A 99 -10.28 -1.87 9.90
C ALA A 99 -9.51 -1.08 10.96
N LEU A 100 -10.09 -0.01 11.50
CA LEU A 100 -9.45 0.94 12.39
C LEU A 100 -10.26 1.11 13.68
N PRO A 101 -10.35 0.07 14.53
CA PRO A 101 -11.07 0.19 15.80
C PRO A 101 -10.43 1.28 16.67
N GLY A 102 -11.27 2.16 17.22
CA GLY A 102 -10.84 3.27 18.08
C GLY A 102 -10.46 4.56 17.33
N ALA A 103 -10.45 4.57 15.99
CA ALA A 103 -10.29 5.80 15.23
C ALA A 103 -11.66 6.47 14.96
N SER A 104 -11.69 7.79 14.88
CA SER A 104 -12.83 8.49 14.29
C SER A 104 -12.70 8.44 12.77
N VAL A 105 -13.80 8.13 12.06
CA VAL A 105 -13.81 8.02 10.60
C VAL A 105 -15.01 8.82 10.07
N ASP A 106 -14.74 10.04 9.62
CA ASP A 106 -15.76 10.99 9.19
C ASP A 106 -15.63 11.28 7.70
N MET A 107 -16.75 11.49 7.02
CA MET A 107 -16.75 11.99 5.64
C MET A 107 -16.81 13.51 5.67
N GLN A 108 -15.94 14.19 4.93
CA GLN A 108 -15.88 15.64 4.90
C GLN A 108 -15.76 16.16 3.46
N ILE A 109 -16.48 17.24 3.18
CA ILE A 109 -16.39 18.01 1.94
C ILE A 109 -16.47 19.49 2.29
N ASP A 110 -15.90 20.34 1.45
CA ASP A 110 -16.02 21.77 1.67
C ASP A 110 -17.50 22.20 1.61
N ALA A 111 -17.94 22.90 2.65
CA ALA A 111 -19.32 23.33 2.81
C ALA A 111 -19.81 24.19 1.63
N HIS A 112 -18.92 24.93 0.96
CA HIS A 112 -19.29 25.74 -0.20
C HIS A 112 -19.68 24.90 -1.42
N LEU A 113 -19.30 23.62 -1.47
CA LEU A 113 -19.63 22.69 -2.57
C LEU A 113 -21.02 22.05 -2.41
N ALA A 114 -21.81 22.46 -1.42
CA ALA A 114 -23.19 21.99 -1.26
C ALA A 114 -24.03 22.31 -2.50
N GLY A 115 -24.62 21.28 -3.12
CA GLY A 115 -25.44 21.44 -4.32
C GLY A 115 -24.68 21.70 -5.61
N GLN A 116 -23.35 21.65 -5.57
CA GLN A 116 -22.51 21.71 -6.75
C GLN A 116 -22.19 20.30 -7.23
N ARG A 117 -21.82 20.18 -8.51
CA ARG A 117 -21.19 18.96 -9.01
C ARG A 117 -19.79 18.85 -8.41
N TRP A 118 -19.48 17.68 -7.87
CA TRP A 118 -18.20 17.44 -7.23
C TRP A 118 -17.16 16.94 -8.23
N ASP A 119 -16.04 17.65 -8.33
CA ASP A 119 -14.87 17.15 -9.05
C ASP A 119 -14.24 15.97 -8.29
N LEU A 120 -14.21 16.08 -6.96
CA LEU A 120 -13.81 15.03 -6.04
C LEU A 120 -14.96 14.71 -5.07
N PRO A 121 -15.32 13.43 -4.89
CA PRO A 121 -16.23 13.02 -3.82
C PRO A 121 -15.76 13.50 -2.44
N PRO A 122 -16.62 13.49 -1.40
CA PRO A 122 -16.21 13.75 -0.04
C PRO A 122 -15.03 12.87 0.37
N ALA A 123 -14.04 13.47 1.03
CA ALA A 123 -12.89 12.76 1.56
C ALA A 123 -13.26 12.04 2.85
N ILE A 124 -12.52 10.99 3.18
CA ILE A 124 -12.62 10.34 4.49
C ILE A 124 -11.49 10.88 5.35
N VAL A 125 -11.84 11.50 6.47
CA VAL A 125 -10.91 12.00 7.47
C VAL A 125 -10.89 11.03 8.63
N ILE A 126 -9.74 10.44 8.87
CA ILE A 126 -9.49 9.51 9.95
C ILE A 126 -8.65 10.22 11.00
N ARG A 127 -9.11 10.21 12.26
CA ARG A 127 -8.33 10.71 13.40
C ARG A 127 -8.11 9.59 14.39
N ARG A 128 -6.86 9.43 14.81
CA ARG A 128 -6.46 8.47 15.84
C ARG A 128 -5.32 9.07 16.63
N ASP A 129 -5.50 9.20 17.94
CA ASP A 129 -4.57 9.91 18.80
C ASP A 129 -4.30 11.32 18.21
N ASP A 130 -3.04 11.74 18.11
CA ASP A 130 -2.65 13.03 17.52
C ASP A 130 -2.46 13.01 15.98
N GLN A 131 -2.91 11.93 15.31
CA GLN A 131 -2.65 11.71 13.89
C GLN A 131 -3.91 11.88 13.05
N VAL A 132 -3.75 12.61 11.94
CA VAL A 132 -4.79 12.79 10.93
C VAL A 132 -4.36 12.14 9.62
N LEU A 133 -5.26 11.35 9.06
CA LEU A 133 -5.16 10.77 7.73
C LEU A 133 -6.35 11.24 6.91
N VAL A 134 -6.09 11.81 5.73
CA VAL A 134 -7.11 12.13 4.73
C VAL A 134 -7.01 11.13 3.58
N VAL A 135 -8.12 10.45 3.29
CA VAL A 135 -8.25 9.53 2.17
C VAL A 135 -9.19 10.11 1.13
N GLU A 136 -8.64 10.35 -0.06
CA GLU A 136 -9.35 10.77 -1.26
C GLU A 136 -9.66 9.53 -2.12
N ARG A 137 -10.86 9.44 -2.69
CA ARG A 137 -11.23 8.39 -3.66
C ARG A 137 -11.83 9.01 -4.91
N PRO A 138 -11.00 9.43 -5.87
CA PRO A 138 -11.47 9.99 -7.13
C PRO A 138 -12.32 8.97 -7.91
N ARG A 139 -13.49 9.36 -8.40
CA ARG A 139 -14.31 8.55 -9.32
C ARG A 139 -14.12 8.95 -10.79
N ARG A 140 -13.58 10.14 -11.02
CA ARG A 140 -13.40 10.75 -12.34
C ARG A 140 -11.90 10.99 -12.56
N PRO A 141 -11.44 11.08 -13.82
CA PRO A 141 -10.05 11.43 -14.11
C PRO A 141 -9.62 12.71 -13.39
N LEU A 142 -8.62 12.58 -12.54
CA LEU A 142 -8.09 13.69 -11.76
C LEU A 142 -7.19 14.55 -12.63
N THR A 143 -7.30 15.88 -12.53
CA THR A 143 -6.36 16.80 -13.18
C THR A 143 -5.22 17.16 -12.22
N LYS A 144 -4.08 17.61 -12.77
CA LYS A 144 -2.93 18.09 -11.97
C LYS A 144 -3.32 19.28 -11.07
N ALA A 145 -4.13 20.21 -11.60
CA ALA A 145 -4.57 21.39 -10.88
C ALA A 145 -5.50 21.03 -9.71
N THR A 146 -6.48 20.14 -9.93
CA THR A 146 -7.38 19.66 -8.89
C THR A 146 -6.61 18.92 -7.79
N ALA A 147 -5.66 18.06 -8.16
CA ALA A 147 -4.81 17.34 -7.21
C ALA A 147 -3.99 18.30 -6.32
N GLU A 148 -3.39 19.32 -6.93
CA GLU A 148 -2.57 20.31 -6.22
C GLU A 148 -3.40 21.18 -5.28
N ALA A 149 -4.51 21.74 -5.78
CA ALA A 149 -5.42 22.55 -4.97
C ALA A 149 -5.95 21.75 -3.78
N ARG A 150 -6.31 20.48 -3.99
CA ARG A 150 -6.80 19.61 -2.92
C ARG A 150 -5.72 19.30 -1.90
N ARG A 151 -4.48 19.04 -2.33
CA ARG A 151 -3.34 18.83 -1.43
C ARG A 151 -3.10 20.06 -0.54
N GLN A 152 -3.12 21.25 -1.13
CA GLN A 152 -2.95 22.50 -0.39
C GLN A 152 -4.08 22.72 0.64
N HIS A 153 -5.33 22.44 0.24
CA HIS A 153 -6.48 22.51 1.14
C HIS A 153 -6.32 21.56 2.33
N VAL A 154 -5.95 20.29 2.10
CA VAL A 154 -5.73 19.29 3.16
C VAL A 154 -4.65 19.75 4.15
N ARG A 155 -3.51 20.26 3.65
CA ARG A 155 -2.46 20.78 4.52
C ARG A 155 -2.89 21.99 5.33
N THR A 156 -3.65 22.89 4.71
CA THR A 156 -4.18 24.08 5.39
C THR A 156 -5.18 23.70 6.48
N ALA A 157 -6.04 22.70 6.23
CA ALA A 157 -7.10 22.29 7.15
C ALA A 157 -6.61 21.40 8.32
N TYR A 158 -5.61 20.54 8.08
CA TYR A 158 -5.19 19.51 9.05
C TYR A 158 -3.72 19.60 9.46
N GLY A 159 -2.94 20.49 8.85
CA GLY A 159 -1.52 20.68 9.11
C GLY A 159 -0.60 19.85 8.21
N ASP A 160 0.68 20.23 8.16
CA ASP A 160 1.67 19.68 7.23
C ASP A 160 2.05 18.21 7.49
N GLN A 161 1.85 17.72 8.72
CA GLN A 161 2.15 16.34 9.10
C GLN A 161 1.03 15.35 8.73
N THR A 162 -0.06 15.85 8.14
CA THR A 162 -1.21 15.03 7.76
C THR A 162 -0.83 14.01 6.68
N ALA A 163 -1.10 12.74 6.94
CA ALA A 163 -0.98 11.71 5.92
C ALA A 163 -2.10 11.90 4.87
N HIS A 164 -1.74 11.96 3.59
CA HIS A 164 -2.70 12.19 2.51
C HIS A 164 -2.62 11.05 1.50
N TRP A 165 -3.69 10.26 1.44
CA TRP A 165 -3.79 9.05 0.64
C TRP A 165 -4.82 9.19 -0.48
N TRP A 166 -4.49 8.64 -1.64
CA TRP A 166 -5.31 8.64 -2.83
C TRP A 166 -5.61 7.21 -3.25
N PHE A 167 -6.86 6.80 -3.07
CA PHE A 167 -7.36 5.47 -3.36
C PHE A 167 -8.04 5.48 -4.73
N PHE A 168 -7.33 5.03 -5.75
CA PHE A 168 -7.88 4.85 -7.09
C PHE A 168 -8.62 3.51 -7.19
N ASP A 169 -9.65 3.45 -8.02
CA ASP A 169 -10.34 2.19 -8.25
C ASP A 169 -9.47 1.27 -9.12
N ARG A 170 -9.23 0.05 -8.67
CA ARG A 170 -8.49 -0.95 -9.46
C ARG A 170 -9.26 -1.34 -10.72
N ASP A 171 -10.58 -1.33 -10.64
CA ASP A 171 -11.45 -1.88 -11.69
C ASP A 171 -11.88 -0.79 -12.69
N ASP A 172 -11.46 0.47 -12.48
CA ASP A 172 -11.65 1.58 -13.42
C ASP A 172 -10.46 1.68 -14.39
N ALA A 173 -10.70 1.36 -15.67
CA ALA A 173 -9.69 1.39 -16.72
C ALA A 173 -9.09 2.79 -16.99
N GLN A 174 -9.76 3.88 -16.58
CA GLN A 174 -9.21 5.23 -16.70
C GLN A 174 -8.20 5.55 -15.58
N GLN A 175 -8.28 4.84 -14.46
CA GLN A 175 -7.43 5.04 -13.28
C GLN A 175 -6.39 3.92 -13.10
N TYR A 176 -6.64 2.76 -13.68
CA TYR A 176 -5.79 1.58 -13.62
C TYR A 176 -5.48 1.06 -15.03
N VAL A 177 -4.25 1.33 -15.49
CA VAL A 177 -3.75 0.82 -16.76
C VAL A 177 -2.80 -0.35 -16.50
N SER A 178 -3.30 -1.58 -16.66
CA SER A 178 -2.51 -2.80 -16.46
C SER A 178 -1.24 -2.82 -17.33
N ALA A 179 -0.11 -3.17 -16.73
CA ALA A 179 1.18 -3.37 -17.40
C ALA A 179 1.62 -4.85 -17.39
N GLY A 180 0.70 -5.76 -17.06
CA GLY A 180 0.97 -7.19 -16.87
C GLY A 180 1.37 -7.53 -15.44
N THR A 181 2.23 -8.54 -15.26
CA THR A 181 2.66 -9.02 -13.95
C THR A 181 4.20 -9.12 -13.85
N VAL A 182 4.70 -9.25 -12.63
CA VAL A 182 6.10 -9.54 -12.32
C VAL A 182 6.20 -10.69 -11.32
N ARG A 183 7.05 -11.66 -11.61
CA ARG A 183 7.35 -12.76 -10.70
C ARG A 183 8.38 -12.30 -9.68
N VAL A 184 8.10 -12.52 -8.40
CA VAL A 184 8.94 -12.07 -7.29
C VAL A 184 9.19 -13.21 -6.31
N ARG A 185 10.22 -13.06 -5.46
CA ARG A 185 10.60 -14.06 -4.43
C ARG A 185 11.06 -13.41 -3.11
N PRO A 186 10.23 -12.60 -2.43
CA PRO A 186 10.64 -11.82 -1.25
C PRO A 186 11.24 -12.65 -0.10
N HIS A 187 10.82 -13.92 0.02
CA HIS A 187 11.37 -14.86 1.02
C HIS A 187 11.78 -16.19 0.39
N GLY A 188 12.29 -16.15 -0.85
CA GLY A 188 12.61 -17.35 -1.64
C GLY A 188 11.37 -18.08 -2.18
N LYS A 189 10.16 -17.73 -1.73
CA LYS A 189 8.90 -18.29 -2.21
C LYS A 189 8.43 -17.55 -3.47
N PRO A 190 8.03 -18.24 -4.55
CA PRO A 190 7.50 -17.61 -5.74
C PRO A 190 6.17 -16.91 -5.43
N ASP A 191 6.05 -15.67 -5.91
CA ASP A 191 4.85 -14.87 -5.85
C ASP A 191 4.73 -14.05 -7.15
N THR A 192 3.55 -13.51 -7.44
CA THR A 192 3.28 -12.73 -8.65
C THR A 192 2.55 -11.44 -8.28
N HIS A 193 3.21 -10.31 -8.55
CA HIS A 193 2.62 -8.99 -8.35
C HIS A 193 2.07 -8.44 -9.66
N HIS A 194 0.96 -7.71 -9.58
CA HIS A 194 0.45 -6.94 -10.71
C HIS A 194 1.31 -5.71 -10.95
N LYS A 195 1.39 -5.29 -12.21
CA LYS A 195 2.05 -4.05 -12.62
C LYS A 195 1.02 -3.08 -13.19
N VAL A 196 1.23 -1.79 -12.95
CA VAL A 196 0.43 -0.70 -13.50
C VAL A 196 1.32 0.34 -14.17
N ARG A 197 0.81 0.96 -15.23
CA ARG A 197 1.35 2.21 -15.79
C ARG A 197 0.63 3.37 -15.13
N PRO A 198 1.25 4.06 -14.15
CA PRO A 198 0.59 5.18 -13.48
C PRO A 198 0.40 6.35 -14.45
N THR A 199 -0.68 7.09 -14.28
CA THR A 199 -0.95 8.34 -15.01
C THR A 199 0.03 9.44 -14.57
N ALA A 200 0.15 10.50 -15.37
CA ALA A 200 0.99 11.65 -15.02
C ALA A 200 0.60 12.30 -13.69
N VAL A 201 -0.70 12.29 -13.35
CA VAL A 201 -1.22 12.85 -12.10
C VAL A 201 -0.88 11.96 -10.91
N GLN A 202 -1.00 10.63 -11.06
CA GLN A 202 -0.59 9.68 -10.02
C GLN A 202 0.91 9.78 -9.70
N ARG A 203 1.76 9.96 -10.73
CA ARG A 203 3.20 10.21 -10.52
C ARG A 203 3.45 11.51 -9.77
N GLN A 204 2.78 12.60 -10.15
CA GLN A 204 2.90 13.89 -9.47
C GLN A 204 2.47 13.79 -8.00
N LEU A 205 1.38 13.09 -7.70
CA LEU A 205 0.92 12.90 -6.32
C LEU A 205 2.00 12.25 -5.44
N VAL A 206 2.69 11.22 -5.95
CA VAL A 206 3.81 10.60 -5.22
C VAL A 206 4.99 11.56 -5.06
N GLN A 207 5.38 12.25 -6.13
CA GLN A 207 6.48 13.23 -6.09
C GLN A 207 6.22 14.39 -5.11
N THR A 208 4.95 14.71 -4.88
CA THR A 208 4.51 15.79 -4.00
C THR A 208 4.23 15.33 -2.56
N GLY A 209 4.56 14.09 -2.23
CA GLY A 209 4.46 13.50 -0.88
C GLY A 209 3.10 12.87 -0.56
N GLY A 210 2.19 12.75 -1.53
CA GLY A 210 0.94 12.00 -1.38
C GLY A 210 1.17 10.50 -1.54
N ALA A 211 0.48 9.69 -0.74
CA ALA A 211 0.47 8.24 -0.93
C ALA A 211 -0.58 7.87 -1.98
N VAL A 212 -0.18 7.12 -3.01
CA VAL A 212 -1.07 6.64 -4.07
C VAL A 212 -1.22 5.14 -3.93
N CYS A 213 -2.44 4.63 -4.01
CA CYS A 213 -2.72 3.20 -4.06
C CYS A 213 -3.99 2.91 -4.87
N TRP A 214 -4.18 1.65 -5.20
CA TRP A 214 -5.45 1.17 -5.77
C TRP A 214 -6.20 0.36 -4.73
N ILE A 215 -7.52 0.35 -4.81
CA ILE A 215 -8.36 -0.46 -3.94
C ILE A 215 -9.28 -1.36 -4.76
N THR A 216 -9.45 -2.59 -4.29
CA THR A 216 -10.45 -3.53 -4.79
C THR A 216 -11.05 -4.24 -3.59
N ALA A 217 -12.38 -4.21 -3.46
CA ALA A 217 -13.10 -4.75 -2.30
C ALA A 217 -12.43 -4.39 -0.94
N ASP A 218 -11.81 -5.35 -0.29
CA ASP A 218 -11.16 -5.27 1.03
C ASP A 218 -9.63 -5.30 0.95
N THR A 219 -9.04 -5.09 -0.23
CA THR A 219 -7.60 -5.11 -0.46
C THR A 219 -7.11 -3.79 -1.04
N VAL A 220 -6.09 -3.20 -0.40
CA VAL A 220 -5.34 -2.05 -0.88
C VAL A 220 -4.07 -2.55 -1.57
N LEU A 221 -3.78 -1.99 -2.73
CA LEU A 221 -2.65 -2.32 -3.58
C LEU A 221 -1.60 -1.20 -3.45
N ILE A 222 -0.54 -1.47 -2.69
CA ILE A 222 0.52 -0.51 -2.37
C ILE A 222 1.61 -0.56 -3.45
N PRO A 223 1.93 0.55 -4.12
CA PRO A 223 2.89 0.54 -5.21
C PRO A 223 4.35 0.59 -4.74
N TYR A 224 5.22 -0.10 -5.47
CA TYR A 224 6.67 0.12 -5.50
C TYR A 224 7.11 0.33 -6.96
N GLY A 225 8.22 1.03 -7.19
CA GLY A 225 8.70 1.29 -8.54
C GLY A 225 9.57 0.15 -9.05
N GLY A 226 9.45 -0.18 -10.33
CA GLY A 226 10.28 -1.18 -11.00
C GLY A 226 11.06 -0.58 -12.16
N HIS A 227 12.34 -0.94 -12.23
CA HIS A 227 13.32 -0.41 -13.18
C HIS A 227 13.97 -1.58 -13.92
N PRO A 228 13.71 -1.78 -15.21
CA PRO A 228 14.49 -2.73 -16.00
C PRO A 228 15.93 -2.22 -16.08
N GLY A 229 16.90 -3.13 -16.06
CA GLY A 229 18.30 -2.77 -16.16
C GLY A 229 19.16 -3.92 -16.65
N THR A 230 20.35 -3.57 -17.08
CA THR A 230 21.41 -4.53 -17.40
C THR A 230 22.54 -4.30 -16.41
N TYR A 231 23.03 -5.36 -15.78
CA TYR A 231 24.22 -5.27 -14.93
C TYR A 231 25.41 -4.91 -15.82
N PRO A 232 26.16 -3.84 -15.51
CA PRO A 232 27.42 -3.59 -16.19
C PRO A 232 28.39 -4.73 -15.85
N ALA A 233 29.13 -5.18 -16.86
CA ALA A 233 30.18 -6.16 -16.67
C ALA A 233 31.30 -5.53 -15.83
N LEU A 234 31.71 -6.22 -14.77
CA LEU A 234 32.89 -5.87 -13.98
C LEU A 234 34.09 -6.73 -14.40
N GLU A 235 35.28 -6.31 -13.97
CA GLU A 235 36.50 -7.09 -14.20
C GLU A 235 36.36 -8.52 -13.66
N GLY A 236 36.78 -9.50 -14.47
CA GLY A 236 36.67 -10.93 -14.15
C GLY A 236 35.27 -11.54 -14.31
N GLU A 237 34.28 -10.79 -14.79
CA GLU A 237 32.95 -11.32 -15.14
C GLU A 237 32.81 -11.53 -16.66
N ASP A 238 32.33 -12.70 -17.07
CA ASP A 238 31.92 -12.95 -18.46
C ASP A 238 30.41 -13.13 -18.55
N TRP A 239 29.77 -12.25 -19.30
CA TRP A 239 28.32 -12.23 -19.55
C TRP A 239 27.97 -12.63 -20.99
N SER A 240 28.89 -13.28 -21.72
CA SER A 240 28.67 -13.73 -23.09
C SER A 240 27.81 -15.01 -23.17
N GLY A 241 27.43 -15.39 -24.40
CA GLY A 241 26.66 -16.61 -24.66
C GLY A 241 25.34 -16.66 -23.88
N GLU A 242 25.08 -17.78 -23.21
CA GLU A 242 23.86 -18.00 -22.41
C GLU A 242 23.71 -17.01 -21.24
N MET A 243 24.84 -16.49 -20.71
CA MET A 243 24.88 -15.54 -19.59
C MET A 243 24.36 -14.15 -19.96
N THR A 244 24.30 -13.81 -21.27
CA THR A 244 23.84 -12.50 -21.75
C THR A 244 22.43 -12.17 -21.28
N SER A 245 21.57 -13.19 -21.21
CA SER A 245 20.20 -13.03 -20.73
C SER A 245 20.13 -12.75 -19.23
N TRP A 246 21.13 -13.21 -18.46
CA TRP A 246 21.20 -13.05 -17.01
C TRP A 246 21.73 -11.68 -16.60
N ALA A 247 22.50 -11.01 -17.47
CA ALA A 247 22.87 -9.61 -17.27
C ALA A 247 21.62 -8.71 -17.19
N LYS A 248 20.51 -9.09 -17.82
CA LYS A 248 19.23 -8.36 -17.76
C LYS A 248 18.43 -8.75 -16.51
N ASP A 249 18.07 -7.78 -15.69
CA ASP A 249 17.18 -7.96 -14.53
C ASP A 249 16.31 -6.71 -14.33
N TRP A 250 15.55 -6.70 -13.24
CA TRP A 250 14.87 -5.51 -12.77
C TRP A 250 15.25 -5.21 -11.32
N LYS A 251 15.26 -3.92 -11.01
CA LYS A 251 15.46 -3.39 -9.66
C LYS A 251 14.18 -2.73 -9.16
N ILE A 252 13.99 -2.67 -7.84
CA ILE A 252 12.91 -1.91 -7.24
C ILE A 252 13.39 -0.61 -6.64
N SER A 253 12.50 0.37 -6.62
CA SER A 253 12.58 1.52 -5.72
C SER A 253 11.49 1.39 -4.66
N HIS A 254 11.89 1.55 -3.40
CA HIS A 254 11.03 1.49 -2.22
C HIS A 254 11.49 2.55 -1.20
N PRO A 255 10.66 2.97 -0.22
CA PRO A 255 9.29 2.52 0.04
C PRO A 255 8.25 3.05 -0.96
N HIS A 256 8.66 3.97 -1.83
CA HIS A 256 7.80 4.57 -2.85
C HIS A 256 8.40 4.37 -4.25
N PRO A 257 7.56 4.38 -5.30
CA PRO A 257 8.07 4.43 -6.66
C PRO A 257 8.90 5.68 -6.89
N ALA A 258 10.17 5.50 -7.25
CA ALA A 258 11.06 6.60 -7.61
C ALA A 258 10.62 7.26 -8.91
N ASP A 259 11.06 8.51 -9.08
CA ASP A 259 10.91 9.19 -10.36
C ASP A 259 11.63 8.41 -11.47
N GLY A 260 11.02 8.32 -12.64
CA GLY A 260 11.53 7.50 -13.74
C GLY A 260 11.25 5.99 -13.67
N ALA A 261 10.55 5.48 -12.65
CA ALA A 261 10.15 4.06 -12.63
C ALA A 261 9.34 3.67 -13.90
N ALA A 262 9.79 2.62 -14.58
CA ALA A 262 9.22 2.16 -15.84
C ALA A 262 7.82 1.57 -15.66
N TRP A 263 7.58 0.93 -14.52
CA TRP A 263 6.28 0.39 -14.10
C TRP A 263 6.17 0.45 -12.57
N TRP A 264 4.96 0.41 -12.05
CA TRP A 264 4.72 0.25 -10.61
C TRP A 264 4.20 -1.15 -10.31
N GLY A 265 4.91 -1.88 -9.46
CA GLY A 265 4.46 -3.18 -8.95
C GLY A 265 3.55 -2.97 -7.74
N LEU A 266 2.55 -3.82 -7.58
CA LEU A 266 1.51 -3.65 -6.58
C LEU A 266 1.54 -4.77 -5.54
N ILE A 267 1.74 -4.39 -4.28
CA ILE A 267 1.69 -5.29 -3.13
C ILE A 267 0.26 -5.34 -2.60
N PRO A 268 -0.39 -6.51 -2.61
CA PRO A 268 -1.72 -6.65 -2.00
C PRO A 268 -1.61 -6.63 -0.48
N LEU A 269 -2.38 -5.74 0.13
CA LEU A 269 -2.50 -5.59 1.57
C LEU A 269 -3.99 -5.59 1.95
N PRO A 270 -4.46 -6.52 2.78
CA PRO A 270 -5.82 -6.44 3.32
C PRO A 270 -6.03 -5.12 4.05
N LEU A 271 -7.17 -4.46 3.85
CA LEU A 271 -7.47 -3.17 4.48
C LEU A 271 -7.40 -3.26 6.01
N LEU A 272 -7.75 -4.40 6.60
CA LEU A 272 -7.59 -4.66 8.03
C LEU A 272 -6.13 -4.52 8.52
N ALA A 273 -5.15 -4.88 7.68
CA ALA A 273 -3.73 -4.76 8.01
C ALA A 273 -3.23 -3.31 7.95
N PHE A 274 -3.97 -2.43 7.27
CA PHE A 274 -3.68 -1.00 7.20
C PHE A 274 -3.77 -0.30 8.56
N GLY A 275 -4.70 -0.76 9.42
CA GLY A 275 -5.00 -0.12 10.71
C GLY A 275 -4.26 -0.66 11.92
N GLN A 276 -3.43 -1.70 11.75
CA GLN A 276 -2.77 -2.38 12.87
C GLN A 276 -1.56 -1.65 13.43
N GLN A 277 -1.04 -0.63 12.74
CA GLN A 277 0.17 0.09 13.14
C GLN A 277 -0.11 1.59 13.28
N THR A 278 0.57 2.22 14.23
CA THR A 278 0.53 3.67 14.44
C THR A 278 1.09 4.42 13.23
N GLY A 279 0.55 5.59 12.91
CA GLY A 279 1.02 6.44 11.81
C GLY A 279 0.44 6.14 10.44
N PHE A 280 -0.58 5.29 10.34
CA PHE A 280 -1.21 4.90 9.07
C PHE A 280 -0.19 4.40 8.02
N ARG A 281 0.90 3.77 8.51
CA ARG A 281 1.96 3.23 7.66
C ARG A 281 1.64 1.77 7.34
N PRO A 282 1.64 1.37 6.06
CA PRO A 282 1.41 -0.02 5.66
C PRO A 282 2.67 -0.87 5.95
N ALA A 283 3.03 -1.03 7.23
CA ALA A 283 4.27 -1.70 7.64
C ALA A 283 4.47 -3.09 7.01
N PRO A 284 3.43 -3.94 6.85
CA PRO A 284 3.60 -5.21 6.16
C PRO A 284 4.01 -5.06 4.69
N ALA A 285 3.51 -4.04 3.98
CA ALA A 285 3.92 -3.75 2.61
C ALA A 285 5.39 -3.31 2.56
N PHE A 286 5.83 -2.44 3.47
CA PHE A 286 7.23 -2.01 3.52
C PHE A 286 8.19 -3.12 3.93
N ALA A 287 7.78 -4.02 4.83
CA ALA A 287 8.54 -5.22 5.15
C ALA A 287 8.70 -6.12 3.92
N LEU A 288 7.64 -6.29 3.12
CA LEU A 288 7.69 -7.04 1.88
C LEU A 288 8.59 -6.36 0.83
N MET A 289 8.54 -5.03 0.69
CA MET A 289 9.46 -4.29 -0.19
C MET A 289 10.92 -4.47 0.21
N THR A 290 11.23 -4.41 1.51
CA THR A 290 12.58 -4.67 2.05
C THR A 290 13.04 -6.09 1.70
N ALA A 291 12.12 -7.06 1.80
CA ALA A 291 12.38 -8.44 1.44
C ALA A 291 12.61 -8.62 -0.09
N LEU A 292 11.86 -7.91 -0.93
CA LEU A 292 12.07 -7.86 -2.38
C LEU A 292 13.43 -7.28 -2.74
N GLU A 293 13.86 -6.20 -2.09
CA GLU A 293 15.19 -5.61 -2.28
C GLU A 293 16.29 -6.60 -1.88
N LYS A 294 16.16 -7.26 -0.74
CA LYS A 294 17.12 -8.31 -0.34
C LYS A 294 17.19 -9.44 -1.38
N ALA A 295 16.03 -9.86 -1.89
CA ALA A 295 15.97 -10.87 -2.93
C ALA A 295 16.60 -10.40 -4.25
N GLN A 296 16.47 -9.12 -4.61
CA GLN A 296 17.16 -8.51 -5.75
C GLN A 296 18.68 -8.58 -5.59
N HIS A 297 19.24 -8.14 -4.46
CA HIS A 297 20.67 -8.22 -4.20
C HIS A 297 21.18 -9.67 -4.24
N GLY A 298 20.41 -10.61 -3.70
CA GLY A 298 20.72 -12.04 -3.78
C GLY A 298 20.77 -12.58 -5.21
N ARG A 299 19.82 -12.18 -6.07
CA ARG A 299 19.84 -12.54 -7.51
C ARG A 299 21.06 -11.95 -8.21
N GLU A 300 21.35 -10.68 -7.98
CA GLU A 300 22.51 -10.00 -8.57
C GLU A 300 23.81 -10.71 -8.18
N ALA A 301 24.05 -10.92 -6.88
CA ALA A 301 25.25 -11.59 -6.38
C ALA A 301 25.40 -13.02 -6.91
N HIS A 302 24.28 -13.76 -7.02
CA HIS A 302 24.29 -15.10 -7.59
C HIS A 302 24.70 -15.09 -9.07
N ARG A 303 24.08 -14.23 -9.89
CA ARG A 303 24.39 -14.14 -11.32
C ARG A 303 25.81 -13.66 -11.57
N ARG A 304 26.29 -12.66 -10.82
CA ARG A 304 27.69 -12.21 -10.86
C ARG A 304 28.68 -13.32 -10.49
N ARG A 305 28.34 -14.18 -9.52
CA ARG A 305 29.17 -15.36 -9.20
C ARG A 305 29.23 -16.34 -10.38
N LEU A 306 28.11 -16.60 -11.04
CA LEU A 306 28.08 -17.48 -12.22
C LEU A 306 28.85 -16.88 -13.40
N ALA A 307 28.74 -15.57 -13.65
CA ALA A 307 29.51 -14.88 -14.67
C ALA A 307 31.03 -14.97 -14.42
N ARG A 308 31.46 -14.88 -13.15
CA ARG A 308 32.88 -15.11 -12.78
C ARG A 308 33.32 -16.55 -12.98
N GLN A 309 32.45 -17.52 -12.68
CA GLN A 309 32.74 -18.95 -12.91
C GLN A 309 32.85 -19.27 -14.40
N HIS A 310 32.04 -18.61 -15.24
CA HIS A 310 32.09 -18.75 -16.70
C HIS A 310 33.38 -18.16 -17.29
N ALA A 311 33.86 -17.06 -16.73
CA ALA A 311 35.11 -16.42 -17.16
C ALA A 311 36.37 -17.24 -16.83
N GLN A 312 36.28 -18.20 -15.90
CA GLN A 312 37.43 -19.03 -15.55
C GLN A 312 37.69 -20.05 -16.66
N PRO A 313 38.92 -20.12 -17.20
CA PRO A 313 39.27 -21.18 -18.14
C PRO A 313 39.12 -22.55 -17.46
N PRO A 314 38.73 -23.60 -18.19
CA PRO A 314 38.65 -24.94 -17.63
C PRO A 314 40.01 -25.30 -17.02
N ALA A 315 40.00 -25.66 -15.73
CA ALA A 315 41.17 -26.19 -15.03
C ALA A 315 41.59 -27.49 -15.74
N GLY A 316 42.55 -27.38 -16.67
CA GLY A 316 42.92 -28.48 -17.54
C GLY A 316 43.42 -28.10 -18.94
N ALA A 317 43.51 -26.81 -19.30
CA ALA A 317 44.41 -26.40 -20.39
C ALA A 317 45.86 -26.39 -19.89
N GLU A 318 46.32 -27.52 -19.34
CA GLU A 318 47.75 -27.80 -19.27
C GLU A 318 48.27 -27.83 -20.70
N GLN A 319 49.34 -27.08 -20.89
CA GLN A 319 50.10 -26.89 -22.12
C GLN A 319 50.20 -28.22 -22.89
N SER A 320 49.76 -28.22 -24.15
CA SER A 320 50.12 -29.30 -25.07
C SER A 320 51.64 -29.49 -25.01
N PRO A 321 52.16 -30.68 -24.68
CA PRO A 321 53.58 -30.92 -24.73
C PRO A 321 54.03 -30.75 -26.19
N ALA A 322 55.04 -29.91 -26.39
CA ALA A 322 55.69 -29.75 -27.68
C ALA A 322 56.16 -31.14 -28.20
N PRO A 323 56.11 -31.39 -29.52
CA PRO A 323 56.58 -32.64 -30.11
C PRO A 323 58.06 -32.88 -29.77
N ILE A 324 58.37 -34.08 -29.28
CA ILE A 324 59.72 -34.55 -28.95
C ILE A 324 60.46 -34.91 -30.26
N GLU A 325 61.57 -34.23 -30.57
CA GLU A 325 62.58 -34.67 -31.54
C GLU A 325 63.53 -35.71 -30.91
N PRO A 326 64.01 -36.73 -31.67
CA PRO A 326 64.87 -37.81 -31.17
C PRO A 326 66.38 -37.41 -31.10
N PRO A 327 67.25 -38.23 -30.48
CA PRO A 327 68.33 -37.74 -29.62
C PRO A 327 69.69 -37.61 -30.30
N GLY A 328 70.45 -36.58 -29.90
CA GLY A 328 71.88 -36.43 -30.15
C GLY A 328 72.63 -36.10 -28.86
N GLU A 329 73.39 -37.10 -28.40
CA GLU A 329 74.45 -37.13 -27.38
C GLU A 329 74.72 -35.91 -26.47
N ALA A 330 74.51 -36.13 -25.17
CA ALA A 330 75.20 -35.51 -24.03
C ALA A 330 76.71 -35.90 -24.05
N PRO A 331 77.66 -35.27 -23.32
CA PRO A 331 77.54 -34.81 -21.92
C PRO A 331 78.35 -33.51 -21.63
N ALA A 332 78.41 -32.91 -20.45
CA ALA A 332 78.35 -33.46 -19.11
C ALA A 332 78.12 -32.35 -18.06
N ALA A 333 77.75 -32.85 -16.87
CA ALA A 333 78.13 -32.34 -15.54
C ALA A 333 77.40 -31.07 -15.04
N GLN A 334 76.76 -31.02 -13.86
CA GLN A 334 76.69 -31.95 -12.71
C GLN A 334 75.40 -31.67 -11.88
N THR A 335 74.65 -32.74 -11.61
CA THR A 335 74.17 -33.35 -10.32
C THR A 335 73.95 -32.48 -9.04
N PRO A 336 73.08 -32.91 -8.07
CA PRO A 336 71.74 -32.35 -7.88
C PRO A 336 71.36 -32.25 -6.36
N PRO A 337 70.12 -32.48 -5.85
CA PRO A 337 69.55 -31.80 -4.67
C PRO A 337 69.59 -32.71 -3.41
N PRO A 338 68.91 -32.40 -2.28
CA PRO A 338 67.47 -32.74 -2.18
C PRO A 338 66.64 -31.82 -1.25
N ALA A 339 65.33 -31.78 -1.47
CA ALA A 339 64.37 -31.45 -0.42
C ALA A 339 64.19 -32.68 0.50
N PRO A 340 63.83 -32.50 1.78
CA PRO A 340 62.44 -32.85 2.11
C PRO A 340 61.80 -31.99 3.21
N THR A 341 60.47 -31.86 3.11
CA THR A 341 59.52 -31.51 4.19
C THR A 341 59.52 -32.62 5.26
N PRO A 342 59.26 -32.35 6.57
CA PRO A 342 57.88 -32.17 7.07
C PRO A 342 57.72 -31.18 8.27
N THR A 343 56.46 -30.77 8.51
CA THR A 343 55.84 -30.19 9.72
C THR A 343 56.10 -31.04 11.00
N PRO A 344 55.83 -30.63 12.27
CA PRO A 344 54.90 -29.58 12.76
C PRO A 344 55.38 -28.76 14.00
N VAL A 345 54.53 -27.85 14.51
CA VAL A 345 54.22 -27.52 15.93
C VAL A 345 53.97 -26.01 16.13
N ALA A 346 52.76 -25.68 16.57
CA ALA A 346 52.28 -24.38 17.04
C ALA A 346 52.80 -24.09 18.48
N PRO A 347 52.75 -22.85 19.05
CA PRO A 347 51.49 -22.17 19.34
C PRO A 347 51.47 -20.63 19.17
N GLU A 348 50.40 -20.18 18.53
CA GLU A 348 49.45 -19.15 18.97
C GLU A 348 49.82 -18.27 20.19
N GLU A 349 49.99 -16.96 19.98
CA GLU A 349 49.85 -15.95 21.03
C GLU A 349 48.88 -14.84 20.58
N GLN A 350 47.69 -14.91 21.17
CA GLN A 350 46.54 -14.05 20.96
C GLN A 350 46.76 -12.69 21.65
N ARG A 351 46.59 -11.58 20.92
CA ARG A 351 46.32 -10.27 21.54
C ARG A 351 44.83 -10.09 21.75
N LEU A 352 44.51 -9.94 23.03
CA LEU A 352 43.20 -9.81 23.66
C LEU A 352 42.39 -8.62 23.13
N VAL A 353 41.16 -8.88 22.69
CA VAL A 353 40.07 -7.90 22.61
C VAL A 353 39.08 -8.24 23.74
N PRO A 354 38.64 -7.29 24.57
CA PRO A 354 37.82 -7.58 25.75
C PRO A 354 36.42 -8.10 25.36
N PRO A 355 35.83 -9.04 26.13
CA PRO A 355 34.53 -9.59 25.84
C PRO A 355 33.40 -8.60 26.15
N ARG A 356 32.48 -8.49 25.20
CA ARG A 356 31.18 -7.83 25.37
C ARG A 356 30.27 -8.73 26.23
N PRO A 357 29.54 -8.23 27.24
CA PRO A 357 28.69 -9.06 28.08
C PRO A 357 27.56 -9.71 27.28
N SER A 358 27.54 -11.04 27.28
CA SER A 358 26.50 -11.88 26.71
C SER A 358 25.25 -11.83 27.59
N LEU A 359 24.16 -11.25 27.09
CA LEU A 359 22.84 -11.41 27.69
C LEU A 359 22.39 -12.88 27.56
N PRO A 360 21.82 -13.48 28.62
CA PRO A 360 21.30 -14.84 28.54
C PRO A 360 20.13 -14.91 27.53
N PRO A 361 20.00 -16.03 26.79
CA PRO A 361 18.89 -16.22 25.88
C PRO A 361 17.56 -16.20 26.65
N PRO A 362 16.51 -15.53 26.13
CA PRO A 362 15.21 -15.55 26.76
C PRO A 362 14.65 -16.97 26.81
N ALA A 363 14.10 -17.35 27.96
CA ALA A 363 13.48 -18.65 28.18
C ALA A 363 12.38 -18.92 27.12
N PRO A 364 12.27 -20.17 26.62
CA PRO A 364 11.23 -20.52 25.67
C PRO A 364 9.85 -20.35 26.31
N LEU A 365 9.03 -19.47 25.74
CA LEU A 365 7.63 -19.32 26.10
C LEU A 365 6.88 -20.66 25.92
N PRO A 366 5.94 -21.01 26.82
CA PRO A 366 5.21 -22.26 26.75
C PRO A 366 4.41 -22.33 25.44
N ARG A 367 4.61 -23.41 24.68
CA ARG A 367 3.85 -23.71 23.47
C ARG A 367 2.38 -23.96 23.84
N VAL A 368 1.57 -22.92 23.80
CA VAL A 368 0.11 -23.04 23.79
C VAL A 368 -0.29 -23.64 22.44
N ARG A 369 -0.60 -24.93 22.42
CA ARG A 369 -1.19 -25.59 21.25
C ARG A 369 -2.57 -24.96 21.00
N PRO A 370 -2.83 -24.36 19.82
CA PRO A 370 -4.18 -23.91 19.51
C PRO A 370 -5.08 -25.14 19.37
N GLN A 371 -6.03 -25.30 20.30
CA GLN A 371 -7.13 -26.25 20.14
C GLN A 371 -7.89 -25.87 18.86
N ARG A 372 -7.72 -26.68 17.80
CA ARG A 372 -8.52 -26.60 16.58
C ARG A 372 -9.98 -26.89 16.90
N ARG A 373 -10.75 -25.88 17.30
CA ARG A 373 -12.20 -25.95 17.24
C ARG A 373 -12.60 -25.76 15.78
N ARG A 374 -12.91 -26.89 15.12
CA ARG A 374 -13.50 -26.90 13.78
C ARG A 374 -14.83 -26.15 13.84
N PHE A 375 -14.88 -24.99 13.18
CA PHE A 375 -16.11 -24.29 12.89
C PHE A 375 -17.01 -25.24 12.08
N THR A 376 -18.23 -25.49 12.57
CA THR A 376 -19.23 -26.28 11.85
C THR A 376 -20.50 -25.46 11.70
N TRP A 377 -20.96 -25.33 10.46
CA TRP A 377 -22.14 -24.57 10.05
C TRP A 377 -23.44 -25.00 10.77
N ARG A 378 -23.46 -26.17 11.43
CA ARG A 378 -24.61 -26.70 12.19
C ARG A 378 -24.99 -25.86 13.41
N ARG A 379 -24.13 -24.93 13.88
CA ARG A 379 -24.48 -24.02 15.00
C ARG A 379 -25.26 -22.77 14.59
N LEU A 380 -25.37 -22.48 13.29
CA LEU A 380 -26.07 -21.30 12.76
C LEU A 380 -27.51 -21.60 12.30
N LEU A 381 -27.97 -22.85 12.40
CA LEU A 381 -29.34 -23.20 12.03
C LEU A 381 -30.25 -23.10 13.27
N PRO A 382 -31.35 -22.33 13.21
CA PRO A 382 -32.33 -22.29 14.29
C PRO A 382 -32.94 -23.69 14.46
N ARG A 383 -32.87 -24.22 15.69
CA ARG A 383 -33.56 -25.45 16.07
C ARG A 383 -35.07 -25.21 15.90
N ARG A 384 -35.66 -25.77 14.83
CA ARG A 384 -37.12 -25.89 14.73
C ARG A 384 -37.61 -26.68 15.94
N ARG A 385 -38.35 -26.01 16.83
CA ARG A 385 -39.16 -26.68 17.84
C ARG A 385 -40.21 -27.52 17.10
N ARG A 386 -40.21 -28.84 17.34
CA ARG A 386 -41.34 -29.69 17.00
C ARG A 386 -42.48 -29.33 17.96
N ALA A 387 -43.65 -29.08 17.40
CA ALA A 387 -44.92 -29.32 18.09
C ALA A 387 -45.17 -30.83 18.12
#